data_AF-A0A817CAL3-F1
#
_entry.id   AF-A0A817CAL3-F1
#
_cell.length_a   1.000
_cell.length_b   1.000
_cell.length_c   1.000
_cell.angle_alpha   90.00
_cell.angle_beta   90.00
_cell.angle_gamma   90.00
#
_symmetry.space_group_name_H-M   'P 1'
#
loop_
_entity.id
_entity.type
_entity.pdbx_description
1 polymer ?
#
loop_
_entity_poly.entity_id
_entity_poly.type
_entity_poly.pdbx_seq_one_letter_code
_entity_poly.pdbx_strand_id
1 'polypeptide(L)'
;MIIILFYKGIPSLFILSSDGTILSRRGRDDVSRKEIEALKTWARGEKLPPPLPEEFEWSCVTCDGCSMAPLIGQRYRCSTCGNYDLCSACEKKGHEHPLELVPQPTEDDED
;
A
#
# COMPACT_ATOMS: atom_id res chain seq x y z
N MET A 1 -8.41 -19.18 0.01
CA MET A 1 -7.72 -19.41 -1.30
C MET A 1 -6.83 -18.20 -1.61
N ILE A 2 -5.65 -18.43 -2.15
CA ILE A 2 -4.70 -17.37 -2.55
C ILE A 2 -4.66 -17.31 -4.09
N ILE A 3 -4.83 -16.11 -4.65
CA ILE A 3 -4.64 -15.88 -6.09
C ILE A 3 -3.56 -14.82 -6.25
N ILE A 4 -2.60 -15.06 -7.13
CA ILE A 4 -1.61 -14.04 -7.55
C ILE A 4 -1.97 -13.63 -8.97
N LEU A 5 -2.32 -12.37 -9.17
CA LEU A 5 -2.57 -11.79 -10.49
C LEU A 5 -1.44 -10.83 -10.83
N PHE A 6 -1.09 -10.72 -12.11
CA PHE A 6 -0.13 -9.74 -12.59
C PHE A 6 -0.87 -8.67 -13.40
N TYR A 7 -1.06 -7.49 -12.81
CA TYR A 7 -1.64 -6.36 -13.52
C TYR A 7 -0.55 -5.33 -13.81
N LYS A 8 -0.35 -4.99 -15.08
CA LYS A 8 0.74 -4.10 -15.54
C LYS A 8 2.14 -4.52 -15.03
N GLY A 9 2.38 -5.83 -14.94
CA GLY A 9 3.65 -6.39 -14.43
C GLY A 9 3.79 -6.38 -12.91
N ILE A 10 2.78 -5.89 -12.18
CA ILE A 10 2.79 -5.86 -10.72
C ILE A 10 2.09 -7.11 -10.18
N PRO A 11 2.78 -7.99 -9.43
CA PRO A 11 2.17 -9.11 -8.72
C PRO A 11 1.27 -8.64 -7.57
N SER A 12 -0.04 -8.77 -7.77
CA SER A 12 -1.09 -8.50 -6.79
C SER A 12 -1.52 -9.79 -6.12
N LEU A 13 -1.43 -9.84 -4.79
CA LEU A 13 -1.88 -10.97 -3.98
C LEU A 13 -3.33 -10.75 -3.55
N PHE A 14 -4.23 -11.63 -3.98
CA PHE A 14 -5.63 -11.63 -3.59
C PHE A 14 -5.87 -12.75 -2.58
N ILE A 15 -6.62 -12.43 -1.53
CA ILE A 15 -7.01 -13.37 -0.48
C ILE A 15 -8.51 -13.56 -0.56
N LEU A 16 -8.94 -14.81 -0.66
CA LEU A 16 -10.33 -15.21 -0.76
C LEU A 16 -10.70 -16.14 0.39
N SER A 17 -11.92 -15.97 0.91
CA SER A 17 -12.58 -16.90 1.82
C SER A 17 -12.98 -18.18 1.07
N SER A 18 -13.39 -19.22 1.81
CA SER A 18 -13.83 -20.52 1.27
C SER A 18 -15.10 -20.42 0.42
N ASP A 19 -15.94 -19.41 0.67
CA ASP A 19 -17.16 -19.10 -0.07
C ASP A 19 -16.92 -18.29 -1.35
N GLY A 20 -15.66 -17.95 -1.66
CA GLY A 20 -15.31 -17.11 -2.80
C GLY A 20 -15.38 -15.60 -2.53
N THR A 21 -15.68 -15.17 -1.30
CA THR A 21 -15.65 -13.75 -0.93
C THR A 21 -14.21 -13.22 -0.97
N ILE A 22 -13.99 -12.09 -1.64
CA ILE A 22 -12.69 -11.40 -1.65
C ILE A 22 -12.45 -10.75 -0.28
N LEU A 23 -11.46 -11.24 0.47
CA LEU A 23 -11.01 -10.70 1.75
C LEU A 23 -9.97 -9.60 1.60
N SER A 24 -9.10 -9.71 0.59
CA SER A 24 -8.16 -8.64 0.22
C SER A 24 -7.81 -8.70 -1.27
N ARG A 25 -7.64 -7.52 -1.88
CA ARG A 25 -7.09 -7.34 -3.24
C ARG A 25 -5.62 -6.90 -3.22
N ARG A 26 -5.10 -6.60 -2.03
CA ARG A 26 -3.79 -5.98 -1.76
C ARG A 26 -3.03 -6.79 -0.70
N GLY A 27 -3.15 -8.11 -0.73
CA GLY A 27 -2.67 -9.01 0.32
C GLY A 27 -1.17 -8.86 0.61
N ARG A 28 -0.35 -8.51 -0.38
CA ARG A 28 1.08 -8.23 -0.16
C ARG A 28 1.26 -7.01 0.74
N ASP A 29 0.53 -5.94 0.45
CA ASP A 29 0.60 -4.68 1.18
C ASP A 29 0.09 -4.87 2.60
N ASP A 30 -1.01 -5.61 2.74
CA ASP A 30 -1.61 -5.94 4.02
C ASP A 30 -0.66 -6.73 4.92
N VAL A 31 0.04 -7.75 4.39
CA VAL A 31 1.10 -8.47 5.13
C VAL A 31 2.27 -7.55 5.43
N SER A 32 2.63 -6.65 4.52
CA SER A 32 3.74 -5.71 4.75
C SER A 32 3.43 -4.69 5.85
N ARG A 33 2.16 -4.32 6.05
CA ARG A 33 1.74 -3.34 7.07
C ARG A 33 1.33 -3.95 8.41
N LYS A 34 0.63 -5.08 8.39
CA LYS A 34 0.04 -5.71 9.59
C LYS A 34 0.68 -7.06 9.94
N GLU A 35 1.69 -7.49 9.17
CA GLU A 35 2.45 -8.71 9.40
C GLU A 35 1.54 -9.92 9.65
N ILE A 36 1.70 -10.59 10.80
CA ILE A 36 0.94 -11.78 11.19
C ILE A 36 -0.54 -11.47 11.47
N GLU A 37 -0.89 -10.23 11.80
CA GLU A 37 -2.28 -9.86 12.08
C GLU A 37 -3.14 -9.88 10.80
N ALA A 38 -2.56 -9.55 9.65
CA ALA A 38 -3.22 -9.76 8.35
C ALA A 38 -3.61 -11.22 8.15
N LEU A 39 -2.66 -12.12 8.39
CA LEU A 39 -2.85 -13.56 8.24
C LEU A 39 -3.91 -14.10 9.22
N LYS A 40 -3.86 -13.68 10.49
CA LYS A 40 -4.86 -14.05 11.50
C LYS A 40 -6.27 -13.58 11.13
N THR A 41 -6.40 -12.39 10.56
CA THR A 41 -7.68 -11.82 10.15
C THR A 41 -8.30 -12.60 9.01
N TRP A 42 -7.51 -12.91 7.98
CA TRP A 42 -8.00 -13.71 6.85
C TRP A 42 -8.28 -15.17 7.22
N ALA A 43 -7.55 -15.72 8.20
CA ALA A 43 -7.83 -17.06 8.72
C ALA A 43 -9.23 -17.17 9.35
N ARG A 44 -9.79 -16.05 9.87
CA ARG A 44 -11.17 -15.98 10.36
C ARG A 44 -12.20 -15.70 9.26
N GLY A 45 -11.78 -15.53 8.01
CA GLY A 45 -12.68 -15.13 6.92
C GLY A 45 -13.07 -13.65 6.96
N GLU A 46 -12.34 -12.84 7.72
CA GLU A 46 -12.64 -11.42 7.90
C GLU A 46 -11.83 -10.55 6.92
N LYS A 47 -12.41 -9.42 6.52
CA LYS A 47 -11.65 -8.36 5.85
C LYS A 47 -10.85 -7.59 6.90
N LEU A 48 -9.65 -7.15 6.54
CA LEU A 48 -8.95 -6.18 7.38
C LEU A 48 -9.80 -4.92 7.51
N PRO A 49 -9.81 -4.28 8.69
CA PRO A 49 -10.47 -3.00 8.83
C PRO A 49 -9.86 -2.02 7.83
N PRO A 50 -10.64 -1.04 7.34
CA PRO A 50 -10.06 0.03 6.55
C PRO A 50 -8.89 0.67 7.33
N PRO A 51 -7.91 1.25 6.62
CA PRO A 51 -6.89 2.08 7.22
C PRO A 51 -7.54 3.06 8.21
N LEU A 52 -6.90 3.31 9.35
CA LEU A 52 -7.44 4.27 10.32
C LEU A 52 -7.64 5.64 9.63
N PRO A 53 -8.51 6.53 10.13
CA PRO A 53 -8.76 7.84 9.50
C PRO A 53 -7.50 8.69 9.27
N GLU A 54 -6.42 8.39 10.00
CA GLU A 54 -5.09 9.04 9.86
C GLU A 54 -4.24 8.46 8.70
N GLU A 55 -4.63 7.33 8.12
CA GLU A 55 -3.93 6.64 7.04
C GLU A 55 -4.54 7.03 5.68
N PHE A 56 -3.99 8.10 5.08
CA PHE A 56 -4.41 8.68 3.81
C PHE A 56 -4.11 7.77 2.59
N GLU A 57 -4.98 7.75 1.56
CA GLU A 57 -4.78 6.97 0.33
C GLU A 57 -4.38 7.86 -0.86
N TRP A 58 -3.23 7.57 -1.47
CA TRP A 58 -2.73 8.19 -2.69
C TRP A 58 -3.13 7.35 -3.92
N SER A 59 -4.36 7.57 -4.40
CA SER A 59 -5.06 6.75 -5.42
C SER A 59 -4.29 6.50 -6.74
N CYS A 60 -3.30 7.32 -7.08
CA CYS A 60 -2.52 7.23 -8.32
C CYS A 60 -1.01 7.10 -8.09
N VAL A 61 -0.58 6.79 -6.86
CA VAL A 61 0.84 6.70 -6.52
C VAL A 61 1.19 5.24 -6.24
N THR A 62 2.28 4.79 -6.85
CA THR A 62 2.86 3.48 -6.60
C THR A 62 4.16 3.66 -5.84
N CYS A 63 4.39 2.88 -4.78
CA CYS A 63 5.69 2.86 -4.13
C CYS A 63 6.71 2.14 -5.02
N ASP A 64 7.79 2.79 -5.42
CA ASP A 64 8.84 2.19 -6.26
C ASP A 64 9.63 1.09 -5.54
N GLY A 65 9.70 1.16 -4.21
CA GLY A 65 10.44 0.18 -3.41
C GLY A 65 9.72 -1.16 -3.18
N CYS A 66 8.38 -1.20 -3.24
CA CYS A 66 7.61 -2.43 -3.01
C CYS A 66 6.43 -2.66 -3.97
N SER A 67 6.23 -1.73 -4.91
CA SER A 67 5.12 -1.71 -5.88
C SER A 67 3.72 -1.65 -5.25
N MET A 68 3.61 -1.22 -4.00
CA MET A 68 2.33 -0.96 -3.33
C MET A 68 1.56 0.11 -4.10
N ALA A 69 0.32 -0.21 -4.50
CA ALA A 69 -0.55 0.68 -5.25
C ALA A 69 -2.03 0.43 -4.91
N PRO A 70 -2.82 1.46 -4.57
CA PRO A 70 -2.36 2.83 -4.26
C PRO A 70 -1.54 2.89 -2.96
N LEU A 71 -0.66 3.89 -2.86
CA LEU A 71 0.17 4.12 -1.67
C LEU A 71 -0.72 4.59 -0.52
N ILE A 72 -0.60 3.95 0.65
CA ILE A 72 -1.38 4.29 1.86
C ILE A 72 -0.43 4.81 2.94
N GLY A 73 -0.88 5.84 3.64
CA GLY A 73 -0.16 6.55 4.69
C GLY A 73 0.70 7.67 4.13
N GLN A 74 1.87 7.86 4.74
CA GLN A 74 2.81 8.90 4.33
C GLN A 74 3.48 8.54 3.00
N ARG A 75 3.49 9.51 2.09
CA ARG A 75 4.19 9.44 0.81
C ARG A 75 5.50 10.20 0.93
N TYR A 76 6.59 9.55 0.55
CA TYR A 76 7.91 10.18 0.46
C TYR A 76 8.32 10.25 -0.99
N ARG A 77 8.67 11.42 -1.50
CA ARG A 77 9.17 11.60 -2.85
C ARG A 77 10.66 11.91 -2.81
N CYS A 78 11.43 11.32 -3.71
CA CYS A 78 12.81 11.71 -3.90
C CYS A 78 12.89 13.09 -4.58
N SER A 79 13.68 14.01 -4.01
CA SER A 79 13.86 15.34 -4.60
C SER A 79 14.79 15.36 -5.81
N THR A 80 15.60 14.31 -5.99
CA THR A 80 16.55 14.19 -7.09
C THR A 80 16.05 13.27 -8.22
N CYS A 81 15.41 12.15 -7.88
CA CYS A 81 14.88 11.21 -8.86
C CYS A 81 13.52 11.66 -9.38
N GLY A 82 13.33 11.64 -10.70
CA GLY A 82 12.02 11.89 -11.29
C GLY A 82 11.04 10.74 -10.99
N ASN A 83 9.84 11.07 -10.51
CA ASN A 83 8.74 10.13 -10.23
C ASN A 83 9.11 8.95 -9.32
N TYR A 84 9.95 9.18 -8.31
CA TYR A 84 10.32 8.13 -7.36
C TYR A 84 9.62 8.38 -6.02
N ASP A 85 8.62 7.57 -5.72
CA ASP A 85 7.76 7.66 -4.55
C ASP A 85 7.93 6.40 -3.67
N LEU A 86 8.06 6.58 -2.36
CA LEU A 86 8.19 5.50 -1.39
C LEU A 86 7.12 5.60 -0.30
N CYS A 87 6.65 4.44 0.17
CA CYS A 87 5.86 4.36 1.40
C CYS A 87 6.78 4.42 2.64
N SER A 88 6.22 4.67 3.82
CA SER A 88 6.97 4.74 5.10
C SER A 88 7.83 3.51 5.40
N ALA A 89 7.45 2.32 4.92
CA ALA A 89 8.25 1.11 5.12
C ALA A 89 9.47 1.03 4.19
N CYS A 90 9.37 1.59 2.98
CA CYS A 90 10.46 1.61 2.02
C CYS A 90 11.41 2.78 2.25
N GLU A 91 10.92 3.92 2.70
CA GLU A 91 11.75 5.06 3.09
C GLU A 91 12.76 4.66 4.19
N LYS A 92 12.32 3.95 5.22
CA LYS A 92 13.17 3.45 6.32
C LYS A 92 14.31 2.52 5.90
N LYS A 93 14.25 1.94 4.69
CA LYS A 93 15.33 1.09 4.16
C LYS A 93 16.51 1.90 3.62
N GLY A 94 16.34 3.22 3.49
CA GLY A 94 17.32 4.13 2.92
C GLY A 94 17.22 4.21 1.39
N HIS A 95 17.48 5.40 0.86
CA HIS A 95 17.64 5.71 -0.55
C HIS A 95 18.85 6.63 -0.72
N GLU A 96 19.52 6.59 -1.87
CA GLU A 96 20.77 7.34 -2.12
C GLU A 96 20.59 8.87 -2.06
N HIS A 97 19.39 9.35 -2.38
CA HIS A 97 19.05 10.77 -2.41
C HIS A 97 18.10 11.16 -1.26
N PRO A 98 18.06 12.46 -0.90
CA PRO A 98 17.11 12.97 0.09
C PRO A 98 15.66 12.67 -0.30
N LEU A 99 14.90 12.20 0.68
CA LEU A 99 13.47 11.93 0.56
C LEU A 99 12.69 13.03 1.29
N GLU A 100 11.69 13.58 0.62
CA GLU A 100 10.81 14.60 1.15
C GLU A 100 9.44 14.00 1.45
N LEU A 101 8.91 14.30 2.64
CA LEU A 101 7.53 13.94 2.98
C LEU A 101 6.58 14.81 2.17
N VAL A 102 5.73 14.19 1.36
CA VAL A 102 4.69 14.88 0.60
C VAL A 102 3.51 15.15 1.54
N PRO A 103 3.12 16.41 1.77
CA PRO A 103 1.97 16.74 2.60
C PRO A 103 0.69 16.18 1.97
N GLN A 104 -0.27 15.78 2.80
CA GLN A 104 -1.59 15.37 2.31
C GLN A 104 -2.25 16.57 1.60
N PRO A 105 -2.92 16.36 0.44
CA PRO A 105 -3.66 17.42 -0.21
C PRO A 105 -4.77 17.86 0.75
N THR A 106 -4.83 19.16 1.01
CA THR A 106 -5.90 19.74 1.81
C THR A 106 -7.16 19.86 0.94
N GLU A 107 -8.34 19.74 1.53
CA GLU A 107 -9.63 19.88 0.81
C GLU A 107 -9.75 21.25 0.10
N ASP A 108 -8.86 22.19 0.40
CA ASP A 108 -8.80 23.54 -0.16
C ASP A 108 -7.99 23.68 -1.46
N ASP A 109 -7.38 22.60 -1.99
CA ASP A 109 -6.56 22.64 -3.23
C ASP A 109 -7.34 22.31 -4.52
N GLU A 110 -8.68 22.17 -4.47
CA GLU A 110 -9.56 22.02 -5.64
C GLU A 110 -10.07 23.39 -6.15
N ASP A 111 -9.27 24.09 -6.97
CA ASP A 111 -9.69 25.23 -7.82
C ASP A 111 -9.42 24.93 -9.31
#